data_AF-A0A511UVN8-F1
#
_entry.id   AF-A0A511UVN8-F1
#
_cell.length_a   1.000
_cell.length_b   1.000
_cell.length_c   1.000
_cell.angle_alpha   90.00
_cell.angle_beta   90.00
_cell.angle_gamma   90.00
#
_symmetry.space_group_name_H-M   'P 1'
#
loop_
_entity.id
_entity.type
_entity.pdbx_description
1 polymer ?
#
loop_
_entity_poly.entity_id
_entity_poly.type
_entity_poly.pdbx_seq_one_letter_code
_entity_poly.pdbx_strand_id
1 'polypeptide(L)'
;MQRLGAEVDLNQLNSLVEDKDMLAENLENWAQQERQEGEKLGIVKGEKLGIEKGEKLGIEKTARNLLKLGVLSDEQIAEATGLALDEVAKLRVEGKG
;
A
#
# COMPACT_ATOMS: atom_id res chain seq x y z
N MET A 1 -39.44 44.02 -35.31
CA MET A 1 -38.24 43.27 -34.86
C MET A 1 -38.69 42.23 -33.85
N GLN A 2 -38.82 40.97 -34.29
CA GLN A 2 -38.99 39.84 -33.38
C GLN A 2 -37.65 39.63 -32.66
N ARG A 3 -37.58 40.00 -31.39
CA ARG A 3 -36.72 39.29 -30.46
C ARG A 3 -37.63 38.26 -29.81
N LEU A 4 -37.54 37.02 -30.24
CA LEU A 4 -38.03 35.87 -29.49
C LEU A 4 -37.25 35.86 -28.17
N GLY A 5 -37.69 36.69 -27.22
CA GLY A 5 -37.20 36.70 -25.87
C GLY A 5 -37.76 35.45 -25.21
N ALA A 6 -36.98 34.38 -25.21
CA ALA A 6 -37.18 33.32 -24.24
C ALA A 6 -37.07 33.99 -22.87
N GLU A 7 -38.21 34.19 -22.23
CA GLU A 7 -38.32 34.70 -20.87
C GLU A 7 -37.72 33.60 -19.98
N VAL A 8 -36.43 33.71 -19.68
CA VAL A 8 -35.76 32.80 -18.76
C VAL A 8 -36.40 33.03 -17.39
N ASP A 9 -37.15 32.04 -16.91
CA ASP A 9 -37.73 32.06 -15.56
C ASP A 9 -36.58 32.11 -14.55
N LEU A 10 -36.45 33.25 -13.88
CA LEU A 10 -35.38 33.50 -12.90
C LEU A 10 -35.38 32.46 -11.77
N ASN A 11 -36.53 31.84 -11.47
CA ASN A 11 -36.61 30.78 -10.46
C ASN A 11 -35.92 29.49 -10.94
N GLN A 12 -36.09 29.15 -12.23
CA GLN A 12 -35.40 28.00 -12.83
C GLN A 12 -33.90 28.26 -12.90
N LEU A 13 -33.49 29.49 -13.21
CA LEU A 13 -32.08 29.86 -13.21
C LEU A 13 -31.45 29.74 -11.81
N ASN A 14 -32.14 30.20 -10.77
CA ASN A 14 -31.66 30.09 -9.38
C ASN A 14 -31.54 28.61 -8.94
N SER A 15 -32.55 27.78 -9.24
CA SER A 15 -32.52 26.34 -8.94
C SER A 15 -31.32 25.64 -9.60
N LEU A 16 -31.01 25.98 -10.85
CA LEU A 16 -29.86 25.38 -11.56
C LEU A 16 -28.52 25.83 -10.98
N VAL A 17 -28.42 27.06 -10.48
CA VAL A 17 -27.21 27.55 -9.80
C VAL A 17 -27.03 26.80 -8.47
N GLU A 18 -28.09 26.64 -7.69
CA GLU A 18 -28.07 25.86 -6.44
C GLU A 18 -27.68 24.39 -6.69
N ASP A 19 -28.28 23.74 -7.69
CA ASP A 19 -27.95 22.37 -8.07
C ASP A 19 -26.48 22.24 -8.49
N LYS A 20 -25.98 23.21 -9.26
CA LYS A 20 -24.57 23.24 -9.67
C LYS A 20 -23.64 23.38 -8.47
N ASP A 21 -23.97 24.24 -7.51
CA ASP A 21 -23.14 24.47 -6.33
C ASP A 21 -23.15 23.22 -5.43
N MET A 22 -24.30 22.58 -5.24
CA MET A 22 -24.40 21.30 -4.53
C MET A 22 -23.59 20.19 -5.23
N LEU A 23 -23.64 20.10 -6.56
CA LEU A 23 -22.85 19.13 -7.32
C LEU A 23 -21.34 19.39 -7.20
N ALA A 24 -20.93 20.66 -7.21
CA ALA A 24 -19.53 21.02 -7.01
C ALA A 24 -19.03 20.65 -5.61
N GLU A 25 -19.85 20.88 -4.58
CA GLU A 25 -19.55 20.48 -3.20
C GLU A 25 -19.45 18.95 -3.07
N ASN A 26 -20.41 18.21 -3.63
CA ASN A 26 -20.38 16.74 -3.63
C ASN A 26 -19.14 16.20 -4.34
N LEU A 27 -18.73 16.81 -5.46
CA LEU A 27 -17.56 16.39 -6.20
C LEU A 27 -16.27 16.60 -5.39
N GLU A 28 -16.14 17.73 -4.71
CA GLU A 28 -14.98 17.98 -3.84
C GLU A 28 -14.96 17.01 -2.66
N ASN A 29 -16.12 16.75 -2.04
CA ASN A 29 -16.24 15.79 -0.95
C ASN A 29 -15.84 14.37 -1.39
N TRP A 30 -16.30 13.91 -2.55
CA TRP A 30 -15.89 12.61 -3.10
C TRP A 30 -14.39 12.58 -3.43
N ALA A 31 -13.86 13.65 -4.04
CA ALA A 31 -12.43 13.73 -4.33
C ALA A 31 -11.60 13.68 -3.04
N GLN A 32 -12.05 14.31 -1.95
CA GLN A 32 -11.41 14.24 -0.65
C GLN A 32 -11.50 12.84 -0.04
N GLN A 33 -12.67 12.19 -0.11
CA GLN A 33 -12.86 10.81 0.38
C GLN A 33 -11.93 9.84 -0.36
N GLU A 34 -11.89 9.88 -1.68
CA GLU A 34 -11.01 9.05 -2.50
C GLU A 34 -9.53 9.26 -2.15
N ARG A 35 -9.11 10.51 -1.92
CA ARG A 35 -7.74 10.81 -1.46
C ARG A 35 -7.44 10.16 -0.11
N GLN A 36 -8.36 10.28 0.86
CA GLN A 36 -8.18 9.71 2.20
C GLN A 36 -8.18 8.18 2.18
N GLU A 37 -9.06 7.56 1.40
CA GLU A 37 -9.10 6.11 1.21
C GLU A 37 -7.83 5.60 0.53
N GLY A 38 -7.37 6.30 -0.51
CA GLY A 38 -6.12 6.01 -1.19
C GLY A 38 -4.90 6.08 -0.26
N GLU A 39 -4.81 7.12 0.57
CA GLU A 39 -3.75 7.27 1.57
C GLU A 39 -3.79 6.13 2.60
N LYS A 40 -4.96 5.84 3.17
CA LYS A 40 -5.14 4.75 4.14
C LYS A 40 -4.76 3.40 3.53
N LEU A 41 -5.19 3.12 2.30
CA LEU A 41 -4.85 1.88 1.60
C LEU A 41 -3.35 1.80 1.32
N GLY A 42 -2.73 2.91 0.94
CA GLY A 42 -1.29 3.02 0.73
C GLY A 42 -0.50 2.69 1.99
N ILE A 43 -0.88 3.25 3.14
CA ILE A 43 -0.25 2.99 4.43
C ILE A 43 -0.39 1.51 4.79
N VAL A 44 -1.60 0.94 4.76
CA VAL A 44 -1.84 -0.47 5.12
C VAL A 44 -1.05 -1.43 4.23
N LYS A 45 -1.06 -1.20 2.91
CA LYS A 45 -0.29 -2.03 1.96
C LYS A 45 1.22 -1.87 2.18
N GLY A 46 1.69 -0.64 2.40
CA GLY A 46 3.08 -0.32 2.63
C GLY A 46 3.62 -0.97 3.90
N GLU A 47 2.88 -0.86 5.00
CA GLU A 47 3.22 -1.47 6.29
C GLU A 47 3.28 -3.00 6.19
N LYS A 48 2.24 -3.63 5.63
CA LYS A 48 2.22 -5.08 5.44
C LYS A 48 3.40 -5.57 4.60
N LEU A 49 3.65 -4.94 3.45
CA LEU A 49 4.77 -5.31 2.59
C LEU A 49 6.13 -5.06 3.25
N GLY A 50 6.24 -3.98 4.04
CA GLY A 50 7.42 -3.64 4.80
C GLY A 50 7.75 -4.68 5.86
N ILE A 51 6.76 -5.10 6.64
CA ILE A 51 6.90 -6.14 7.67
C ILE A 51 7.29 -7.47 7.02
N GLU A 52 6.56 -7.95 6.01
CA GLU A 52 6.85 -9.23 5.34
C GLU A 52 8.27 -9.26 4.74
N LYS A 53 8.69 -8.17 4.08
CA LYS A 53 10.07 -8.06 3.56
C LYS A 53 11.11 -7.99 4.67
N GLY A 54 10.82 -7.21 5.72
CA GLY A 54 11.71 -7.03 6.86
C GLY A 54 11.95 -8.34 7.61
N GLU A 55 10.90 -9.10 7.88
CA GLU A 55 10.98 -10.42 8.51
C GLU A 55 11.81 -11.38 7.68
N LYS A 56 11.53 -11.50 6.37
CA LYS A 56 12.30 -12.38 5.48
C LYS A 56 13.79 -12.03 5.45
N LEU A 57 14.12 -10.75 5.28
CA LEU A 57 15.51 -10.27 5.28
C LEU A 57 16.18 -10.48 6.64
N GLY A 58 15.45 -10.27 7.74
CA GLY A 58 15.93 -10.49 9.09
C GLY A 58 16.26 -11.94 9.38
N ILE A 59 15.36 -12.86 9.01
CA ILE A 59 15.56 -14.31 9.12
C ILE A 59 16.78 -14.75 8.33
N GLU A 60 16.88 -14.35 7.05
CA GLU A 60 18.02 -14.70 6.20
C GLU A 60 19.35 -14.14 6.75
N LYS A 61 19.37 -12.88 7.17
CA LYS A 61 20.56 -12.25 7.78
C LYS A 61 20.99 -13.00 9.05
N THR A 62 20.03 -13.42 9.86
CA THR A 62 20.28 -14.18 11.08
C THR A 62 20.88 -15.54 10.75
N ALA A 63 20.30 -16.29 9.82
CA ALA A 63 20.84 -17.56 9.35
C ALA A 63 22.27 -17.42 8.82
N ARG A 64 22.55 -16.41 7.98
CA ARG A 64 23.91 -16.12 7.48
C ARG A 64 24.90 -15.81 8.59
N ASN A 65 24.49 -15.09 9.64
CA ASN A 65 25.35 -14.81 10.79
C ASN A 65 25.66 -16.08 11.59
N LEU A 66 24.65 -16.93 11.83
CA LEU A 66 24.83 -18.21 12.53
C LEU A 66 25.75 -19.15 11.74
N LEU A 67 25.59 -19.23 10.41
CA LEU A 67 26.48 -19.98 9.52
C LEU A 67 27.92 -19.49 9.62
N LYS A 68 28.14 -18.17 9.67
CA LYS A 68 29.48 -17.56 9.81
C LYS A 68 30.13 -17.87 11.16
N LEU A 69 29.34 -18.01 12.24
CA LEU A 69 29.88 -18.43 13.54
C LEU A 69 30.44 -19.85 13.49
N GLY A 70 29.89 -20.72 12.63
CA GLY A 70 30.45 -22.06 12.37
C GLY A 70 30.30 -23.06 13.51
N VAL A 71 29.52 -22.74 14.54
CA VAL A 71 29.34 -23.58 15.75
C VAL A 71 28.05 -24.40 15.74
N LEU A 72 27.11 -24.11 14.83
CA LEU A 72 25.82 -24.79 14.71
C LEU A 72 25.75 -25.65 13.44
N SER A 73 25.00 -26.75 13.51
CA SER A 73 24.63 -27.55 12.34
C SER A 73 23.55 -26.85 11.51
N ASP A 74 23.33 -27.28 10.27
CA ASP A 74 22.28 -26.72 9.41
C ASP A 74 20.88 -26.97 9.99
N GLU A 75 20.67 -28.11 10.66
CA GLU A 75 19.42 -28.45 11.33
C GLU A 75 19.14 -27.51 12.51
N GLN A 76 20.15 -27.19 13.31
CA GLN A 76 20.01 -26.26 14.43
C GLN A 76 19.74 -24.83 13.96
N ILE A 77 20.33 -24.43 12.83
CA ILE A 77 20.08 -23.11 12.24
C ILE A 77 18.67 -23.06 11.65
N ALA A 78 18.22 -24.10 10.96
CA ALA A 78 16.86 -24.22 10.44
C ALA A 78 15.83 -24.09 11.58
N GLU A 79 16.04 -24.83 12.67
CA GLU A 79 15.20 -24.75 13.87
C GLU A 79 15.18 -23.34 14.48
N ALA A 80 16.35 -22.73 14.69
CA ALA A 80 16.46 -21.42 15.34
C ALA A 80 15.90 -20.26 14.49
N THR A 81 15.89 -20.41 13.17
CA THR A 81 15.47 -19.33 12.24
C THR A 81 14.09 -19.57 11.63
N GLY A 82 13.55 -20.80 11.76
CA GLY A 82 12.31 -21.21 11.11
C GLY A 82 12.45 -21.43 9.60
N LEU A 83 13.66 -21.42 9.05
CA LEU A 83 13.93 -21.74 7.65
C LEU A 83 13.85 -23.24 7.40
N ALA A 84 13.52 -23.62 6.17
CA ALA A 84 13.66 -25.01 5.75
C ALA A 84 15.15 -25.39 5.63
N LEU A 85 15.46 -26.67 5.85
CA LEU A 85 16.84 -27.15 5.87
C LEU A 85 17.57 -26.93 4.52
N ASP A 86 16.84 -27.05 3.41
CA ASP A 86 17.34 -26.79 2.07
C ASP A 86 17.64 -25.30 1.83
N GLU A 87 16.86 -24.38 2.42
CA GLU A 87 17.15 -22.94 2.39
C GLU A 87 18.46 -22.63 3.13
N VAL A 88 18.66 -23.21 4.32
CA VAL A 88 19.91 -23.04 5.08
C VAL A 88 21.10 -23.61 4.30
N ALA A 89 20.96 -24.80 3.72
CA ALA A 89 21.99 -25.43 2.90
C ALA A 89 22.37 -24.55 1.69
N LYS A 90 21.38 -23.93 1.03
CA LYS A 90 21.60 -22.99 -0.07
C LYS A 90 22.39 -21.76 0.39
N LEU A 91 22.01 -21.14 1.51
CA LEU A 91 22.72 -19.98 2.08
C LEU A 91 24.18 -20.29 2.42
N ARG A 92 24.46 -21.53 2.88
CA ARG A 92 25.82 -22.01 3.17
C ARG A 92 26.70 -22.09 1.92
N VAL A 93 26.14 -22.45 0.77
CA VAL A 93 26.88 -22.50 -0.50
C VAL A 93 27.13 -21.10 -1.04
N GLU A 94 26.13 -20.22 -0.98
CA GLU A 94 26.25 -18.82 -1.44
C GLU A 94 27.32 -18.04 -0.67
N GLY A 95 27.49 -18.29 0.63
CA GLY A 95 28.50 -17.62 1.46
C GLY A 95 29.94 -18.10 1.27
N LYS A 96 30.18 -19.11 0.42
CA LYS A 96 31.51 -19.63 0.08
C LYS A 96 32.06 -19.11 -1.25
N GLY A 97 31.29 -18.26 -1.95
CA GLY A 97 31.70 -17.55 -3.17
C GLY A 97 32.37 -16.21 -2.90
#